data_AF-A0A7C4VUC1-F1
#
_entry.id   AF-A0A7C4VUC1-F1
#
_cell.length_a   1.000
_cell.length_b   1.000
_cell.length_c   1.000
_cell.angle_alpha   90.00
_cell.angle_beta   90.00
_cell.angle_gamma   90.00
#
_symmetry.space_group_name_H-M   'P 1'
#
loop_
_entity.id
_entity.type
_entity.pdbx_description
1 polymer ?
#
loop_
_entity_poly.entity_id
_entity_poly.type
_entity_poly.pdbx_seq_one_letter_code
_entity_poly.pdbx_strand_id
1 'polypeptide(L)'
;MERKAAPSPLTPEKLTAVLEQDYPTAEILVSFPADWEFVAALNRGDSPLYVAAFPASREPTYDRFKELSPEISYSLAEYRLYKLFEPWPQPLLNVAWDATKGEGQVIGEAGLRVQLHPIGQAQVWRGEVYGLLWECFFYDTRRRQKHWPAELARFWQAVEAHSGVQKLFTLPAEPTFETGYPEFLSGLGYAPDPEFGQWWSKELKLTQPQTIVEI
;
A
#
# COMPACT_ATOMS: atom_id res chain seq x y z
N MET A 1 -12.13 -17.33 -26.99
CA MET A 1 -12.28 -16.39 -25.87
C MET A 1 -10.90 -15.77 -25.65
N GLU A 2 -10.67 -14.58 -26.22
CA GLU A 2 -9.38 -13.89 -26.09
C GLU A 2 -9.19 -13.49 -24.63
N ARG A 3 -8.17 -14.05 -23.98
CA ARG A 3 -7.68 -13.53 -22.71
C ARG A 3 -7.14 -12.13 -22.99
N LYS A 4 -7.88 -11.09 -22.60
CA LYS A 4 -7.30 -9.74 -22.49
C LYS A 4 -6.05 -9.88 -21.62
N ALA A 5 -4.90 -9.54 -22.19
CA ALA A 5 -3.66 -9.49 -21.45
C ALA A 5 -3.89 -8.62 -20.20
N ALA A 6 -3.45 -9.12 -19.03
CA ALA A 6 -3.42 -8.32 -17.82
C ALA A 6 -2.64 -7.02 -18.13
N PRO A 7 -3.09 -5.85 -17.65
CA PRO A 7 -2.36 -4.61 -17.88
C PRO A 7 -0.91 -4.79 -17.41
N SER A 8 0.04 -4.37 -18.25
CA SER A 8 1.46 -4.39 -17.89
C SER A 8 1.63 -3.68 -16.54
N PRO A 9 2.43 -4.24 -15.61
CA PRO A 9 2.64 -3.63 -14.30
C PRO A 9 3.11 -2.17 -14.46
N LEU A 10 2.51 -1.28 -13.68
CA LEU A 10 2.81 0.15 -13.70
C LEU A 10 4.23 0.39 -13.14
N THR A 11 5.21 0.59 -14.02
CA THR A 11 6.66 0.68 -13.71
C THR A 11 7.03 1.83 -12.76
N PRO A 12 8.22 1.79 -12.11
CA PRO A 12 8.75 2.89 -11.27
C PRO A 12 8.75 4.27 -11.94
N GLU A 13 8.76 4.31 -13.27
CA GLU A 13 8.69 5.53 -14.08
C GLU A 13 7.41 6.31 -13.80
N LYS A 14 6.27 5.64 -13.57
CA LYS A 14 5.00 6.31 -13.24
C LYS A 14 4.99 6.88 -11.82
N LEU A 15 5.54 6.15 -10.85
CA LEU A 15 5.68 6.68 -9.49
C LEU A 15 6.58 7.91 -9.48
N THR A 16 7.69 7.86 -10.22
CA THR A 16 8.60 9.00 -10.39
C THR A 16 7.89 10.17 -11.06
N ALA A 17 7.13 9.94 -12.13
CA ALA A 17 6.37 10.99 -12.81
C ALA A 17 5.32 11.66 -11.90
N VAL A 18 4.61 10.90 -11.06
CA VAL A 18 3.67 11.48 -10.08
C VAL A 18 4.43 12.29 -9.03
N LEU A 19 5.55 11.78 -8.52
CA LEU A 19 6.38 12.51 -7.55
C LEU A 19 6.98 13.79 -8.12
N GLU A 20 7.35 13.80 -9.40
CA GLU A 20 7.85 15.00 -10.09
C GLU A 20 6.75 16.07 -10.25
N GLN A 21 5.47 15.69 -10.32
CA GLN A 21 4.38 16.66 -10.31
C GLN A 21 4.21 17.31 -8.93
N ASP A 22 4.31 16.51 -7.87
CA ASP A 22 4.19 16.97 -6.49
C ASP A 22 5.45 17.72 -6.00
N TYR A 23 6.62 17.39 -6.54
CA TYR A 23 7.92 17.94 -6.17
C TYR A 23 8.80 18.29 -7.41
N PRO A 24 8.42 19.29 -8.22
CA PRO A 24 9.01 19.55 -9.54
C PRO A 24 10.48 20.00 -9.52
N THR A 25 10.99 20.41 -8.35
CA THR A 25 12.38 20.87 -8.19
C THR A 25 13.22 19.91 -7.33
N ALA A 26 12.67 18.76 -6.95
CA ALA A 26 13.36 17.82 -6.08
C ALA A 26 14.06 16.71 -6.89
N GLU A 27 15.23 16.29 -6.42
CA GLU A 27 15.82 15.01 -6.80
C GLU A 27 15.03 13.90 -6.11
N ILE A 28 14.29 13.10 -6.88
CA ILE A 28 13.51 11.97 -6.34
C ILE A 28 14.42 10.76 -6.19
N LEU A 29 14.61 10.32 -4.96
CA LEU A 29 15.37 9.12 -4.63
C LEU A 29 14.40 7.98 -4.35
N VAL A 30 14.14 7.17 -5.38
CA VAL A 30 13.37 5.94 -5.25
C VAL A 30 14.31 4.83 -4.78
N SER A 31 14.26 4.50 -3.50
CA SER A 31 15.10 3.46 -2.88
C SER A 31 14.52 2.04 -3.03
N PHE A 32 13.64 1.81 -4.01
CA PHE A 32 12.96 0.53 -4.22
C PHE A 32 13.53 -0.26 -5.41
N PRO A 33 13.43 -1.59 -5.38
CA PRO A 33 13.64 -2.42 -6.56
C PRO A 33 12.86 -1.90 -7.77
N ALA A 34 13.45 -1.99 -8.97
CA ALA A 34 12.87 -1.50 -10.22
C ALA A 34 11.54 -2.18 -10.60
N ASP A 35 11.12 -3.21 -9.86
CA ASP A 35 9.96 -4.03 -10.19
C ASP A 35 8.70 -3.63 -9.41
N TRP A 36 8.76 -2.57 -8.60
CA TRP A 36 7.60 -2.13 -7.83
C TRP A 36 6.55 -1.47 -8.71
N GLU A 37 5.31 -1.85 -8.46
CA GLU A 37 4.15 -1.35 -9.17
C GLU A 37 3.52 -0.20 -8.39
N PHE A 38 3.37 0.97 -9.02
CA PHE A 38 2.56 2.04 -8.45
C PHE A 38 1.08 1.64 -8.43
N VAL A 39 0.43 1.75 -7.27
CA VAL A 39 -0.98 1.36 -7.08
C VAL A 39 -1.88 2.59 -6.97
N ALA A 40 -1.56 3.52 -6.06
CA ALA A 40 -2.41 4.68 -5.80
C ALA A 40 -1.64 5.82 -5.10
N ALA A 41 -2.11 7.05 -5.29
CA ALA A 41 -1.78 8.20 -4.45
C ALA A 41 -2.99 8.56 -3.57
N LEU A 42 -2.78 8.66 -2.25
CA LEU A 42 -3.80 8.97 -1.26
C LEU A 42 -3.63 10.42 -0.81
N ASN A 43 -4.66 11.25 -0.98
CA ASN A 43 -4.59 12.66 -0.63
C ASN A 43 -4.73 12.89 0.90
N ARG A 44 -3.66 13.30 1.58
CA ARG A 44 -3.67 13.67 3.02
C ARG A 44 -3.84 15.17 3.29
N GLY A 45 -4.04 15.98 2.25
CA GLY A 45 -4.15 17.43 2.35
C GLY A 45 -2.80 18.13 2.36
N ASP A 46 -1.92 17.81 3.32
CA ASP A 46 -0.61 18.44 3.50
C ASP A 46 0.54 17.73 2.75
N SER A 47 0.47 16.42 2.62
CA SER A 47 1.41 15.61 1.86
C SER A 47 0.75 14.32 1.37
N PRO A 48 0.84 13.96 0.08
CA PRO A 48 0.28 12.71 -0.43
C PRO A 48 0.97 11.49 0.20
N LEU A 49 0.23 10.39 0.32
CA LEU A 49 0.80 9.07 0.60
C LEU A 49 0.77 8.23 -0.67
N TYR A 50 1.75 7.35 -0.85
CA TYR A 50 1.84 6.51 -2.05
C TYR A 50 1.71 5.04 -1.68
N VAL A 51 0.90 4.32 -2.43
CA VAL A 51 0.76 2.88 -2.33
C VAL A 51 1.50 2.25 -3.50
N ALA A 52 2.38 1.30 -3.21
CA ALA A 52 3.03 0.48 -4.23
C ALA A 52 3.03 -0.99 -3.82
N ALA A 53 3.06 -1.87 -4.82
CA ALA A 53 3.03 -3.32 -4.66
C ALA A 53 4.30 -3.96 -5.22
N PHE A 54 4.77 -5.01 -4.55
CA PHE A 54 5.74 -5.92 -5.16
C PHE A 54 5.09 -6.66 -6.34
N PRO A 55 5.91 -7.12 -7.31
CA PRO A 55 5.45 -8.07 -8.32
C PRO A 55 4.69 -9.22 -7.68
N ALA A 56 3.60 -9.65 -8.33
CA ALA A 56 2.91 -10.85 -7.88
C ALA A 56 3.87 -12.05 -7.92
N SER A 57 3.97 -12.77 -6.80
CA SER A 57 4.60 -14.09 -6.79
C SER A 57 3.53 -15.16 -6.82
N ARG A 58 3.80 -16.24 -7.56
CA ARG A 58 2.97 -17.43 -7.48
C ARG A 58 3.55 -18.32 -6.40
N GLU A 59 2.78 -18.50 -5.34
CA GLU A 59 3.19 -19.33 -4.22
C GLU A 59 2.69 -20.78 -4.42
N PRO A 60 3.40 -21.79 -3.91
CA PRO A 60 2.90 -23.15 -3.91
C PRO A 60 1.53 -23.22 -3.22
N THR A 61 0.52 -23.71 -3.95
CA THR A 61 -0.84 -23.91 -3.47
C THR A 61 -0.89 -25.14 -2.59
N TYR A 62 -0.67 -24.95 -1.29
CA TYR A 62 -1.08 -25.88 -0.24
C TYR A 62 -2.41 -25.43 0.36
N ASP A 63 -3.07 -26.31 1.10
CA ASP A 63 -4.20 -25.90 1.95
C ASP A 63 -3.67 -25.01 3.10
N ARG A 64 -3.44 -23.73 2.76
CA ARG A 64 -2.76 -22.74 3.60
C ARG A 64 -3.73 -22.13 4.60
N PHE A 65 -5.00 -21.99 4.20
CA PHE A 65 -6.08 -21.41 4.98
C PHE A 65 -7.11 -22.48 5.30
N LYS A 66 -6.78 -23.36 6.25
CA LYS A 66 -7.55 -24.58 6.58
C LYS A 66 -8.96 -24.30 7.08
N GLU A 67 -9.19 -23.07 7.52
CA GLU A 67 -10.45 -22.56 8.03
C GLU A 67 -11.37 -22.09 6.88
N LEU A 68 -10.85 -21.99 5.65
CA LEU A 68 -11.63 -21.81 4.42
C LEU A 68 -11.86 -23.17 3.75
N SER A 69 -12.77 -23.22 2.78
CA SER A 69 -12.93 -24.43 1.97
C SER A 69 -11.64 -24.72 1.18
N PRO A 70 -11.30 -26.00 0.90
CA PRO A 70 -10.14 -26.33 0.09
C PRO A 70 -10.15 -25.64 -1.28
N GLU A 71 -11.32 -25.50 -1.90
CA GLU A 71 -11.49 -24.80 -3.17
C GLU A 71 -11.04 -23.33 -3.09
N ILE A 72 -11.49 -22.60 -2.07
CA ILE A 72 -11.07 -21.20 -1.86
C ILE A 72 -9.57 -21.16 -1.55
N SER A 73 -9.10 -21.99 -0.61
CA SER A 73 -7.69 -22.06 -0.18
C SER A 73 -6.74 -22.29 -1.37
N TYR A 74 -7.07 -23.23 -2.27
CA TYR A 74 -6.29 -23.49 -3.48
C TYR A 74 -6.38 -22.39 -4.54
N SER A 75 -7.50 -21.65 -4.60
CA SER A 75 -7.65 -20.55 -5.55
C SER A 75 -6.72 -19.36 -5.23
N LEU A 76 -6.33 -19.19 -3.97
CA LEU A 76 -5.50 -18.09 -3.45
C LEU A 76 -4.01 -18.30 -3.77
N ALA A 77 -3.68 -18.42 -5.06
CA ALA A 77 -2.36 -18.83 -5.55
C ALA A 77 -1.37 -17.68 -5.80
N GLU A 78 -1.87 -16.45 -5.96
CA GLU A 78 -1.02 -15.26 -6.16
C GLU A 78 -0.85 -14.50 -4.85
N TYR A 79 0.39 -14.21 -4.49
CA TYR A 79 0.73 -13.35 -3.36
C TYR A 79 1.19 -11.98 -3.84
N ARG A 80 0.75 -10.93 -3.14
CA ARG A 80 1.25 -9.57 -3.29
C ARG A 80 1.47 -8.91 -1.93
N LEU A 81 2.62 -8.27 -1.80
CA LEU A 81 2.95 -7.38 -0.69
C LEU A 81 2.77 -5.93 -1.14
N TYR A 82 2.00 -5.17 -0.38
CA TYR A 82 1.79 -3.73 -0.56
C TYR A 82 2.55 -2.98 0.52
N LYS A 83 3.10 -1.82 0.18
CA LYS A 83 3.56 -0.84 1.16
C LYS A 83 2.88 0.50 0.94
N LEU A 84 2.78 1.22 2.04
CA LEU A 84 2.38 2.61 2.08
C LEU A 84 3.60 3.48 2.39
N PHE A 85 3.76 4.55 1.64
CA PHE A 85 4.90 5.46 1.71
C PHE A 85 4.47 6.87 2.02
N GLU A 86 5.31 7.55 2.80
CA GLU A 86 5.26 8.98 3.00
C GLU A 86 6.51 9.62 2.36
N PRO A 87 6.36 10.73 1.63
CA PRO A 87 7.49 11.56 1.22
C PRO A 87 8.25 12.06 2.43
N TRP A 88 9.57 11.92 2.38
CA TRP A 88 10.50 12.49 3.33
C TRP A 88 11.39 13.51 2.61
N PRO A 89 11.00 14.80 2.65
CA PRO A 89 11.83 15.89 2.13
C PRO A 89 13.13 16.00 2.92
N GLN A 90 14.25 16.05 2.20
CA GLN A 90 15.61 16.17 2.71
C GLN A 90 16.28 17.37 2.04
N PRO A 91 16.22 18.56 2.65
CA PRO A 91 16.88 19.74 2.10
C PRO A 91 18.40 19.52 2.09
N LEU A 92 19.03 19.85 0.97
CA LEU A 92 20.48 19.89 0.85
C LEU A 92 20.96 21.29 1.21
N LEU A 93 21.83 21.37 2.22
CA LEU A 93 22.39 22.63 2.70
C LEU A 93 23.86 22.74 2.31
N ASN A 94 24.26 23.92 1.84
CA ASN A 94 25.66 24.28 1.68
C ASN A 94 26.20 24.73 3.04
N VAL A 95 27.29 24.11 3.48
CA VAL A 95 27.95 24.42 4.75
C VAL A 95 29.38 24.89 4.46
N ALA A 96 29.70 26.12 4.86
CA ALA A 96 31.09 26.57 4.93
C ALA A 96 31.72 26.01 6.21
N TRP A 97 32.89 25.39 6.09
CA TRP A 97 33.61 24.82 7.22
C TRP A 97 34.85 25.65 7.57
N ASP A 98 34.92 26.15 8.80
CA ASP A 98 36.12 26.77 9.36
C ASP A 98 36.94 25.70 10.09
N ALA A 99 37.98 25.20 9.41
CA ALA A 99 38.85 24.16 9.96
C ALA A 99 39.69 24.63 11.16
N THR A 100 39.92 25.93 11.32
CA THR A 100 40.69 26.49 12.43
C THR A 100 39.86 26.56 13.71
N LYS A 101 38.56 26.88 13.59
CA LYS A 101 37.63 26.90 14.73
C LYS A 101 36.93 25.57 14.96
N GLY A 102 36.95 24.67 13.97
CA GLY A 102 36.21 23.41 14.03
C GLY A 102 34.69 23.61 13.94
N GLU A 103 34.26 24.66 13.26
CA GLU A 103 32.85 25.08 13.19
C GLU A 103 32.35 25.10 11.75
N GLY A 104 31.09 24.73 11.56
CA GLY A 104 30.39 24.80 10.28
C GLY A 104 29.27 25.83 10.32
N GLN A 105 29.15 26.65 9.28
CA GLN A 105 28.06 27.60 9.10
C GLN A 105 27.27 27.25 7.85
N VAL A 106 25.94 27.18 7.96
CA VAL A 106 25.06 27.06 6.79
C VAL A 106 25.12 28.37 6.01
N ILE A 107 25.50 28.29 4.74
CA ILE A 107 25.68 29.45 3.84
C ILE A 107 24.64 29.50 2.72
N GLY A 108 23.78 28.50 2.60
CA GLY A 108 22.67 28.49 1.66
C GLY A 108 22.05 27.12 1.46
N GLU A 109 21.03 27.07 0.63
CA GLU A 109 20.37 25.84 0.18
C GLU A 109 20.92 25.43 -1.20
N ALA A 110 21.17 24.14 -1.37
CA ALA A 110 21.72 23.56 -2.59
C ALA A 110 20.66 22.81 -3.42
N GLY A 111 19.54 22.42 -2.80
CA GLY A 111 18.46 21.71 -3.45
C GLY A 111 17.60 20.93 -2.46
N LEU A 112 16.68 20.12 -3.00
CA LEU A 112 15.80 19.25 -2.22
C LEU A 112 15.91 17.83 -2.75
N ARG A 113 16.08 16.87 -1.85
CA ARG A 113 15.88 15.44 -2.14
C ARG A 113 14.57 14.98 -1.53
N VAL A 114 13.87 14.08 -2.19
CA VAL A 114 12.71 13.40 -1.60
C VAL A 114 12.98 11.91 -1.58
N GLN A 115 12.97 11.32 -0.38
CA GLN A 115 13.00 9.87 -0.21
C GLN A 115 11.60 9.39 0.15
N LEU A 116 11.20 8.22 -0.34
CA LEU A 116 9.96 7.59 0.09
C LEU A 116 10.22 6.70 1.32
N HIS A 117 9.60 7.06 2.44
CA HIS A 117 9.74 6.32 3.69
C HIS A 117 8.57 5.35 3.88
N PRO A 118 8.82 4.02 4.02
CA PRO A 118 7.75 3.05 4.25
C PRO A 118 7.14 3.26 5.64
N ILE A 119 5.83 3.49 5.69
CA ILE A 119 5.09 3.74 6.93
C ILE A 119 4.04 2.68 7.25
N GLY A 120 3.74 1.78 6.31
CA GLY A 120 2.79 0.69 6.51
C GLY A 120 2.86 -0.39 5.44
N GLN A 121 2.06 -1.45 5.62
CA GLN A 121 1.96 -2.55 4.67
C GLN A 121 0.59 -3.21 4.67
N ALA A 122 0.32 -3.98 3.61
CA ALA A 122 -0.77 -4.93 3.54
C ALA A 122 -0.32 -6.15 2.73
N GLN A 123 -0.90 -7.31 3.02
CA GLN A 123 -0.63 -8.55 2.29
C GLN A 123 -1.91 -9.02 1.63
N VAL A 124 -1.83 -9.47 0.38
CA VAL A 124 -2.97 -10.06 -0.32
C VAL A 124 -2.56 -11.38 -0.92
N TRP A 125 -3.34 -12.42 -0.61
CA TRP A 125 -3.41 -13.62 -1.44
C TRP A 125 -4.65 -13.53 -2.31
N ARG A 126 -4.55 -13.85 -3.60
CA ARG A 126 -5.70 -13.78 -4.51
C ARG A 126 -5.73 -14.91 -5.52
N GLY A 127 -6.95 -15.23 -5.92
CA GLY A 127 -7.27 -15.96 -7.13
C GLY A 127 -8.10 -15.09 -8.08
N GLU A 128 -8.84 -15.72 -8.98
CA GLU A 128 -9.70 -15.01 -9.94
C GLU A 128 -10.95 -14.42 -9.27
N VAL A 129 -11.51 -15.11 -8.28
CA VAL A 129 -12.80 -14.74 -7.64
C VAL A 129 -12.60 -14.27 -6.21
N TYR A 130 -11.76 -14.97 -5.46
CA TYR A 130 -11.53 -14.73 -4.05
C TYR A 130 -10.20 -14.06 -3.82
N GLY A 131 -10.14 -13.23 -2.79
CA GLY A 131 -8.89 -12.76 -2.21
C GLY A 131 -8.96 -12.80 -0.70
N LEU A 132 -7.80 -12.71 -0.10
CA LEU A 132 -7.60 -12.65 1.33
C LEU A 132 -6.67 -11.47 1.58
N LEU A 133 -7.19 -10.44 2.24
CA LEU A 133 -6.42 -9.28 2.67
C LEU A 133 -6.03 -9.51 4.13
N TRP A 134 -4.74 -9.44 4.39
CA TRP A 134 -4.15 -9.76 5.68
C TRP A 134 -3.21 -8.65 6.11
N GLU A 135 -3.12 -8.42 7.42
CA GLU A 135 -2.12 -7.53 8.04
C GLU A 135 -1.97 -6.17 7.34
N CYS A 136 -3.08 -5.42 7.22
CA CYS A 136 -3.03 -4.03 6.77
C CYS A 136 -2.83 -3.10 7.98
N PHE A 137 -1.62 -2.56 8.14
CA PHE A 137 -1.25 -1.77 9.32
C PHE A 137 -0.15 -0.74 9.04
N PHE A 138 0.05 0.18 9.99
CA PHE A 138 1.20 1.11 10.04
C PHE A 138 2.32 0.59 10.95
N TYR A 139 3.58 0.80 10.56
CA TYR A 139 4.75 0.39 11.35
C TYR A 139 4.90 1.14 12.66
N ASP A 140 4.62 2.45 12.66
CA ASP A 140 4.78 3.30 13.84
C ASP A 140 3.48 3.32 14.68
N THR A 141 3.60 2.90 15.93
CA THR A 141 2.50 2.90 16.92
C THR A 141 2.04 4.32 17.27
N ARG A 142 2.88 5.35 17.13
CA ARG A 142 2.51 6.75 17.39
C ARG A 142 1.57 7.31 16.34
N ARG A 143 1.73 6.89 15.08
CA ARG A 143 0.79 7.24 14.00
C ARG A 143 -0.61 6.70 14.30
N ARG A 144 -0.73 5.64 15.10
CA ARG A 144 -2.01 5.07 15.58
C ARG A 144 -2.73 5.91 16.65
N GLN A 145 -2.24 7.09 17.03
CA GLN A 145 -2.87 7.89 18.10
C GLN A 145 -3.62 9.13 17.59
N LYS A 146 -3.36 9.61 16.37
CA LYS A 146 -4.11 10.72 15.75
C LYS A 146 -4.26 10.49 14.25
N HIS A 147 -5.51 10.34 13.79
CA HIS A 147 -5.93 10.24 12.37
C HIS A 147 -5.70 8.91 11.61
N TRP A 148 -5.17 7.88 12.27
CA TRP A 148 -4.92 6.59 11.62
C TRP A 148 -6.13 5.87 11.00
N PRO A 149 -7.39 5.92 11.52
CA PRO A 149 -8.45 5.09 10.95
C PRO A 149 -8.80 5.52 9.54
N ALA A 150 -8.79 6.83 9.27
CA ALA A 150 -9.11 7.35 7.94
C ALA A 150 -8.00 7.05 6.93
N GLU A 151 -6.73 7.18 7.31
CA GLU A 151 -5.60 6.85 6.44
C GLU A 151 -5.50 5.35 6.19
N LEU A 152 -5.67 4.53 7.24
CA LEU A 152 -5.69 3.08 7.09
C LEU A 152 -6.85 2.63 6.22
N ALA A 153 -8.04 3.21 6.39
CA ALA A 153 -9.20 2.94 5.54
C ALA A 153 -8.90 3.24 4.07
N ARG A 154 -8.25 4.37 3.77
CA ARG A 154 -7.87 4.72 2.38
C ARG A 154 -6.83 3.77 1.81
N PHE A 155 -5.83 3.39 2.60
CA PHE A 155 -4.84 2.40 2.17
C PHE A 155 -5.50 1.03 1.93
N TRP A 156 -6.35 0.58 2.84
CA TRP A 156 -7.14 -0.63 2.71
C TRP A 156 -7.97 -0.63 1.43
N GLN A 157 -8.75 0.42 1.19
CA GLN A 157 -9.59 0.57 -0.01
C GLN A 157 -8.78 0.60 -1.30
N ALA A 158 -7.59 1.20 -1.31
CA ALA A 158 -6.70 1.18 -2.46
C ALA A 158 -6.23 -0.26 -2.78
N VAL A 159 -5.91 -1.04 -1.75
CA VAL A 159 -5.55 -2.46 -1.88
C VAL A 159 -6.76 -3.29 -2.33
N GLU A 160 -7.95 -3.05 -1.79
CA GLU A 160 -9.19 -3.70 -2.23
C GLU A 160 -9.44 -3.48 -3.71
N ALA A 161 -9.39 -2.22 -4.16
CA ALA A 161 -9.64 -1.84 -5.55
C ALA A 161 -8.62 -2.48 -6.50
N HIS A 162 -7.35 -2.54 -6.09
CA HIS A 162 -6.28 -3.12 -6.89
C HIS A 162 -6.29 -4.66 -6.91
N SER A 163 -6.84 -5.30 -5.87
CA SER A 163 -6.90 -6.76 -5.78
C SER A 163 -7.65 -7.39 -6.96
N GLY A 164 -8.68 -6.71 -7.46
CA GLY A 164 -9.46 -7.12 -8.63
C GLY A 164 -10.36 -8.35 -8.42
N VAL A 165 -10.57 -8.76 -7.16
CA VAL A 165 -11.38 -9.94 -6.81
C VAL A 165 -12.84 -9.55 -6.53
N GLN A 166 -13.72 -10.55 -6.50
CA GLN A 166 -15.15 -10.35 -6.22
C GLN A 166 -15.47 -10.44 -4.74
N LYS A 167 -14.72 -11.24 -3.97
CA LYS A 167 -14.93 -11.38 -2.54
C LYS A 167 -13.59 -11.36 -1.81
N LEU A 168 -13.48 -10.54 -0.78
CA LEU A 168 -12.31 -10.49 0.10
C LEU A 168 -12.63 -11.07 1.47
N PHE A 169 -11.72 -11.91 1.96
CA PHE A 169 -11.68 -12.40 3.34
C PHE A 169 -10.61 -11.64 4.14
N THR A 170 -10.85 -11.47 5.44
CA THR A 170 -9.87 -10.99 6.42
C THR A 170 -10.18 -11.62 7.78
N LEU A 171 -9.20 -11.67 8.67
CA LEU A 171 -9.49 -11.94 10.08
C LEU A 171 -10.00 -10.66 10.76
N PRO A 172 -10.92 -10.77 11.73
CA PRO A 172 -11.40 -9.66 12.54
C PRO A 172 -10.46 -9.31 13.69
N ALA A 173 -9.17 -9.60 13.54
CA ALA A 173 -8.16 -9.33 14.53
C ALA A 173 -6.86 -8.92 13.83
N GLU A 174 -6.19 -7.95 14.42
CA GLU A 174 -4.86 -7.52 14.03
C GLU A 174 -4.10 -7.30 15.34
N PRO A 175 -3.01 -8.06 15.63
CA PRO A 175 -2.32 -8.03 16.92
C PRO A 175 -1.88 -6.64 17.36
N THR A 176 -1.74 -5.74 16.39
CA THR A 176 -1.28 -4.38 16.59
C THR A 176 -2.41 -3.39 16.96
N PHE A 177 -3.67 -3.83 16.97
CA PHE A 177 -4.85 -3.11 17.48
C PHE A 177 -5.45 -3.82 18.70
N GLU A 178 -5.28 -3.23 19.88
CA GLU A 178 -5.79 -3.81 21.13
C GLU A 178 -7.33 -3.81 21.21
N THR A 179 -7.98 -2.82 20.58
CA THR A 179 -9.45 -2.68 20.53
C THR A 179 -9.89 -1.95 19.25
N GLY A 180 -11.18 -2.06 18.86
CA GLY A 180 -11.78 -1.23 17.80
C GLY A 180 -11.61 -1.73 16.37
N TYR A 181 -10.85 -2.81 16.16
CA TYR A 181 -10.58 -3.34 14.82
C TYR A 181 -11.83 -3.95 14.13
N PRO A 182 -12.69 -4.73 14.82
CA PRO A 182 -13.97 -5.15 14.23
C PRO A 182 -14.88 -3.99 13.83
N GLU A 183 -14.94 -2.92 14.62
CA GLU A 183 -15.71 -1.71 14.30
C GLU A 183 -15.15 -0.98 13.08
N PHE A 184 -13.81 -0.90 12.97
CA PHE A 184 -13.13 -0.39 11.78
C PHE A 184 -13.48 -1.21 10.54
N LEU A 185 -13.38 -2.53 10.60
CA LEU A 185 -13.73 -3.43 9.49
C LEU A 185 -15.22 -3.33 9.11
N SER A 186 -16.10 -3.23 10.10
CA SER A 186 -17.53 -3.00 9.88
C SER A 186 -17.78 -1.67 9.16
N GLY A 187 -17.06 -0.60 9.54
CA GLY A 187 -17.08 0.68 8.84
C GLY A 187 -16.59 0.61 7.38
N LEU A 188 -15.75 -0.38 7.05
CA LEU A 188 -15.32 -0.69 5.69
C LEU A 188 -16.30 -1.60 4.92
N GLY A 189 -17.36 -2.11 5.58
CA GLY A 189 -18.38 -2.98 5.02
C GLY A 189 -18.07 -4.47 5.12
N TYR A 190 -17.10 -4.88 5.95
CA TYR A 190 -16.89 -6.29 6.28
C TYR A 190 -17.87 -6.74 7.36
N ALA A 191 -18.28 -8.00 7.29
CA ALA A 191 -19.10 -8.65 8.29
C ALA A 191 -18.61 -10.09 8.54
N PRO A 192 -18.96 -10.73 9.67
CA PRO A 192 -18.70 -12.15 9.87
C PRO A 192 -19.21 -12.96 8.67
N ASP A 193 -18.35 -13.81 8.13
CA ASP A 193 -18.74 -14.65 7.01
C ASP A 193 -19.71 -15.75 7.49
N PRO A 194 -20.84 -15.97 6.80
CA PRO A 194 -21.86 -16.92 7.25
C PRO A 194 -21.41 -18.38 7.15
N GLU A 195 -20.42 -18.69 6.30
CA GLU A 195 -19.92 -20.04 6.07
C GLU A 195 -18.63 -20.31 6.85
N PHE A 196 -17.79 -19.28 7.01
CA PHE A 196 -16.47 -19.42 7.63
C PHE A 196 -16.37 -18.57 8.89
N GLY A 197 -16.88 -19.08 10.02
CA GLY A 197 -17.12 -18.29 11.24
C GLY A 197 -15.92 -17.60 11.91
N GLN A 198 -14.67 -17.89 11.52
CA GLN A 198 -13.49 -17.15 11.98
C GLN A 198 -13.14 -15.94 11.08
N TRP A 199 -13.71 -15.90 9.88
CA TRP A 199 -13.41 -14.92 8.85
C TRP A 199 -14.49 -13.86 8.79
N TRP A 200 -14.07 -12.66 8.43
CA TRP A 200 -14.96 -11.62 7.97
C TRP A 200 -14.78 -11.47 6.48
N SER A 201 -15.86 -11.17 5.77
CA SER A 201 -15.84 -11.02 4.34
C SER A 201 -16.61 -9.80 3.85
N LYS A 202 -16.26 -9.38 2.64
CA LYS A 202 -16.88 -8.29 1.91
C LYS A 202 -16.96 -8.64 0.44
N GLU A 203 -18.16 -8.52 -0.12
CA GLU A 203 -18.38 -8.59 -1.57
C GLU A 203 -17.96 -7.26 -2.20
N LEU A 204 -17.08 -7.34 -3.19
CA LEU A 204 -16.61 -6.22 -3.99
C LEU A 204 -17.41 -6.16 -5.28
N LYS A 205 -17.94 -4.98 -5.58
CA LYS A 205 -18.43 -4.71 -6.93
C LYS A 205 -17.21 -4.58 -7.81
N LEU A 206 -17.04 -5.49 -8.77
CA LEU A 206 -16.08 -5.32 -9.87
C LEU A 206 -16.46 -4.03 -10.59
N THR A 207 -15.80 -2.94 -10.20
CA THR A 207 -15.81 -1.72 -10.97
C THR A 207 -14.96 -2.02 -12.19
N GLN A 208 -15.51 -1.81 -13.39
CA GLN A 208 -14.68 -1.87 -14.59
C GLN A 208 -13.42 -1.06 -14.33
N PRO A 209 -12.23 -1.55 -14.73
CA PRO A 209 -10.98 -0.84 -14.48
C PRO A 209 -11.21 0.59 -14.94
N GLN A 210 -11.14 1.54 -13.99
CA GLN A 210 -11.25 2.93 -14.36
C GLN A 210 -10.13 3.15 -15.36
N THR A 211 -10.50 3.54 -16.58
CA THR A 211 -9.55 4.07 -17.54
C THR A 211 -8.80 5.13 -16.77
N ILE A 212 -7.54 4.84 -16.46
CA ILE A 212 -6.63 5.83 -15.88
C ILE A 212 -6.70 6.98 -16.88
N VAL A 213 -7.26 8.11 -16.44
CA VAL A 213 -7.20 9.33 -17.23
C VAL A 213 -5.71 9.58 -17.40
N GLU A 214 -5.21 9.40 -18.62
CA GLU A 214 -3.90 9.89 -19.00
C GLU A 214 -3.93 11.39 -18.70
N ILE A 215 -3.16 11.79 -17.69
CA ILE A 215 -2.77 13.18 -17.47
C ILE A 215 -1.49 13.38 -18.27
#